data_AF-A0A9N9N455-F1
#
_entry.id   AF-A0A9N9N455-F1
#
_cell.length_a   1.000
_cell.length_b   1.000
_cell.length_c   1.000
_cell.angle_alpha   90.00
_cell.angle_beta   90.00
_cell.angle_gamma   90.00
#
_symmetry.space_group_name_H-M   'P 1'
#
loop_
_entity.id
_entity.type
_entity.pdbx_description
1 polymer ?
#
loop_
_entity_poly.entity_id
_entity_poly.type
_entity_poly.pdbx_seq_one_letter_code
_entity_poly.pdbx_strand_id
1 'polypeptide(L)'
;MKSMQFFVLYFVKRILLEIYLMLSIYLQKSMLCCGSCLTEIARREHIFAMSSDGVHSNYTNLGGFMHDVVTVSSAGNVVLDGGASAQYSWFPGYTWTIALCRSCAAHVGWR
;
A
#
# COMPACT_ATOMS: atom_id res chain seq x y z
N MET A 1 -36.74 19.55 -31.08
CA MET A 1 -36.18 18.19 -31.18
C MET A 1 -34.65 18.12 -31.09
N LYS A 2 -33.87 18.99 -31.76
CA LYS A 2 -32.39 18.97 -31.68
C LYS A 2 -31.82 19.20 -30.27
N SER A 3 -32.44 20.08 -29.46
CA SER A 3 -31.97 20.39 -28.10
C SER A 3 -32.04 19.20 -27.12
N MET A 4 -33.04 18.34 -27.25
CA MET A 4 -33.22 17.16 -26.41
C MET A 4 -32.14 16.10 -26.71
N GLN A 5 -31.76 15.94 -27.98
CA GLN A 5 -30.65 15.07 -28.37
C GLN A 5 -29.30 15.56 -27.83
N PHE A 6 -29.04 16.88 -27.83
CA PHE A 6 -27.82 17.42 -27.22
C PHE A 6 -27.75 17.16 -25.72
N PHE A 7 -28.88 17.27 -25.01
CA PHE A 7 -28.95 17.03 -23.58
C PHE A 7 -28.70 15.56 -23.22
N VAL A 8 -29.30 14.64 -23.98
CA VAL A 8 -29.06 13.19 -23.84
C VAL A 8 -27.61 12.85 -24.16
N LEU A 9 -27.03 13.41 -25.22
CA LEU A 9 -25.65 13.15 -25.61
C LEU A 9 -24.65 13.66 -24.55
N TYR A 10 -24.91 14.83 -23.97
CA TYR A 10 -24.12 15.38 -22.88
C TYR A 10 -24.20 14.51 -21.62
N PHE A 11 -25.40 14.08 -21.24
CA PHE A 11 -25.61 13.21 -20.09
C PHE A 11 -24.91 11.85 -20.25
N VAL A 12 -25.04 11.22 -21.43
CA VAL A 12 -24.36 9.95 -21.75
C VAL A 12 -22.84 10.13 -21.74
N LYS A 13 -22.30 11.20 -22.33
CA LYS A 13 -20.86 11.49 -22.29
C LYS A 13 -20.34 11.70 -20.87
N ARG A 14 -21.10 12.38 -20.02
CA ARG A 14 -20.75 12.58 -18.61
C ARG A 14 -20.67 11.27 -17.84
N ILE A 15 -21.70 10.41 -17.96
CA ILE A 15 -21.72 9.11 -17.30
C ILE A 15 -20.57 8.22 -17.79
N LEU A 16 -20.31 8.20 -19.10
CA LEU A 16 -19.19 7.44 -19.65
C LEU A 16 -17.85 7.94 -19.11
N LEU A 17 -17.67 9.25 -18.96
CA LEU A 17 -16.46 9.83 -18.39
C LEU A 17 -16.29 9.47 -16.90
N GLU A 18 -17.37 9.54 -16.12
CA GLU A 18 -17.36 9.15 -14.70
C GLU A 18 -17.03 7.68 -14.53
N ILE A 19 -17.65 6.79 -15.33
CA ILE A 19 -17.33 5.36 -15.35
C ILE A 19 -15.86 5.13 -15.74
N TYR A 20 -15.37 5.81 -16.78
CA TYR A 20 -13.99 5.65 -17.24
C TYR A 20 -12.98 6.10 -16.18
N LEU A 21 -13.28 7.17 -15.44
CA LEU A 21 -12.45 7.63 -14.32
C LEU A 21 -12.46 6.65 -13.15
N MET A 22 -13.62 6.11 -12.79
CA MET A 22 -13.71 5.09 -11.73
C MET A 22 -12.97 3.80 -12.12
N LEU A 23 -13.11 3.38 -13.39
CA LEU A 23 -12.40 2.22 -13.92
C LEU A 23 -10.89 2.47 -13.96
N SER A 24 -10.44 3.66 -14.36
CA SER A 24 -9.02 3.98 -14.43
C SER A 24 -8.39 4.00 -13.05
N ILE A 25 -9.07 4.55 -12.04
CA ILE A 25 -8.64 4.49 -10.63
C ILE A 25 -8.61 3.04 -10.13
N TYR A 26 -9.62 2.24 -10.46
CA TYR A 26 -9.70 0.84 -10.05
C TYR A 26 -8.62 -0.04 -10.72
N LEU A 27 -8.36 0.21 -12.00
CA LEU A 27 -7.36 -0.50 -12.80
C LEU A 27 -5.95 0.03 -12.60
N GLN A 28 -5.77 1.17 -11.92
CA GLN A 28 -4.46 1.68 -11.56
C GLN A 28 -3.82 0.74 -10.52
N LYS A 29 -3.09 -0.25 -11.03
CA LYS A 29 -2.24 -1.12 -10.21
C LYS A 29 -1.13 -0.28 -9.59
N SER A 30 -1.35 0.21 -8.38
CA SER A 30 -0.32 0.94 -7.65
C SER A 30 0.66 -0.03 -7.00
N MET A 31 1.94 0.26 -7.20
CA MET A 31 3.06 -0.45 -6.59
C MET A 31 3.50 0.34 -5.36
N LEU A 32 3.84 -0.37 -4.30
CA LEU A 32 4.57 0.16 -3.16
C LEU A 32 6.06 -0.03 -3.46
N CYS A 33 6.81 1.06 -3.54
CA CYS A 33 8.22 1.03 -3.89
C CYS A 33 9.10 1.49 -2.72
N CYS A 34 10.35 1.09 -2.73
CA CYS A 34 11.36 1.62 -1.83
C CYS A 34 11.49 3.13 -2.03
N GLY A 35 11.37 3.91 -0.94
CA GLY A 35 11.47 5.37 -0.99
C GLY A 35 12.84 5.89 -1.45
N SER A 36 13.90 5.09 -1.33
CA SER A 36 15.26 5.51 -1.70
C SER A 36 15.66 5.20 -3.15
N CYS A 37 15.15 4.11 -3.74
CA CYS A 37 15.60 3.64 -5.06
C CYS A 37 14.48 3.22 -6.01
N LEU A 38 13.21 3.38 -5.61
CA LEU A 38 12.01 3.06 -6.39
C LEU A 38 11.85 1.58 -6.80
N THR A 39 12.68 0.68 -6.26
CA THR A 39 12.49 -0.77 -6.44
C THR A 39 11.14 -1.19 -5.87
N GLU A 40 10.34 -1.94 -6.63
CA GLU A 40 9.04 -2.47 -6.19
C GLU A 40 9.23 -3.37 -4.96
N ILE A 41 8.49 -3.09 -3.89
CA ILE A 41 8.47 -3.89 -2.65
C ILE A 41 7.19 -4.71 -2.55
N ALA A 42 6.05 -4.12 -2.87
CA ALA A 42 4.76 -4.82 -2.82
C ALA A 42 3.77 -4.21 -3.81
N ARG A 43 2.61 -4.85 -3.98
CA ARG A 43 1.52 -4.35 -4.82
C ARG A 43 0.30 -4.03 -3.95
N ARG A 44 -0.53 -3.09 -4.40
CA ARG A 44 -1.77 -2.71 -3.71
C ARG A 44 -2.69 -3.89 -3.45
N GLU A 45 -2.74 -4.85 -4.37
CA GLU A 45 -3.55 -6.08 -4.24
C GLU A 45 -3.12 -6.98 -3.08
N HIS A 46 -1.93 -6.77 -2.50
CA HIS A 46 -1.47 -7.48 -1.31
C HIS A 46 -1.78 -6.73 0.00
N ILE A 47 -2.26 -5.48 -0.05
CA ILE A 47 -2.56 -4.70 1.15
C ILE A 47 -3.80 -5.28 1.84
N PHE A 48 -3.70 -5.49 3.15
CA PHE A 48 -4.81 -5.92 3.99
C PHE A 48 -4.72 -5.26 5.36
N ALA A 49 -5.83 -5.21 6.12
CA ALA A 49 -5.87 -4.60 7.44
C ALA A 49 -5.63 -5.66 8.52
N MET A 50 -4.58 -5.47 9.32
CA MET A 50 -4.36 -6.21 10.57
C MET A 50 -4.96 -5.48 11.79
N SER A 51 -5.08 -4.16 11.73
CA SER A 51 -5.67 -3.32 12.77
C SER A 51 -7.16 -3.04 12.50
N SER A 52 -7.93 -2.80 13.55
CA SER A 52 -9.30 -2.25 13.45
C SER A 52 -9.32 -0.85 12.83
N ASP A 53 -8.21 -0.12 12.88
CA ASP A 53 -8.08 1.23 12.33
C ASP A 53 -7.91 1.24 10.80
N GLY A 54 -7.74 0.06 10.20
CA GLY A 54 -7.65 -0.14 8.75
C GLY A 54 -6.28 -0.59 8.28
N VAL A 55 -5.96 -0.25 7.02
CA VAL A 55 -4.75 -0.71 6.31
C VAL A 55 -3.49 0.11 6.63
N HIS A 56 -3.66 1.28 7.23
CA HIS A 56 -2.60 2.17 7.71
C HIS A 56 -2.77 2.35 9.21
N SER A 57 -1.71 2.18 9.99
CA SER A 57 -1.74 2.35 11.43
C SER A 57 -0.39 2.84 11.94
N ASN A 58 -0.42 3.74 12.92
CA ASN A 58 0.78 4.32 13.49
C ASN A 58 1.22 3.53 14.72
N TYR A 59 2.50 3.17 14.76
CA TYR A 59 3.10 2.47 15.88
C TYR A 59 4.40 3.13 16.30
N THR A 60 4.66 3.18 17.61
CA THR A 60 5.90 3.73 18.14
C THR A 60 6.84 2.61 18.53
N ASN A 61 8.08 2.66 18.07
CA ASN A 61 9.10 1.69 18.46
C ASN A 61 9.67 2.02 19.86
N LEU A 62 10.53 1.14 20.36
CA LEU A 62 11.23 1.31 21.63
C LEU A 62 12.04 2.61 21.77
N GLY A 63 12.57 3.10 20.65
CA GLY A 63 13.34 4.35 20.60
C GLY A 63 12.48 5.61 20.61
N GLY A 64 11.15 5.47 20.64
CA GLY A 64 10.22 6.60 20.58
C GLY A 64 9.92 7.10 19.17
N PHE A 65 10.36 6.38 18.13
CA PHE A 65 10.08 6.76 16.74
C PHE A 65 8.74 6.19 16.29
N MET A 66 7.89 7.06 15.74
CA MET A 66 6.61 6.70 15.16
C MET A 66 6.79 6.23 13.71
N HIS A 67 6.10 5.15 13.37
CA HIS A 67 6.08 4.55 12.05
C HIS A 67 4.63 4.41 11.57
N ASP A 68 4.32 4.98 10.41
CA ASP A 68 3.10 4.65 9.67
C ASP A 68 3.31 3.34 8.93
N VAL A 69 2.56 2.31 9.31
CA VAL A 69 2.75 0.93 8.87
C VAL A 69 1.58 0.50 8.00
N VAL A 70 1.91 -0.09 6.85
CA VAL A 70 0.98 -0.81 6.00
C VAL A 70 1.28 -2.30 6.07
N THR A 71 0.25 -3.11 6.29
CA THR A 71 0.37 -4.57 6.28
C THR A 71 0.08 -5.13 4.90
N VAL A 72 1.01 -5.94 4.39
CA VAL A 72 0.90 -6.61 3.09
C VAL A 72 1.07 -8.11 3.25
N SER A 73 0.29 -8.89 2.50
CA SER A 73 0.34 -10.36 2.52
C SER A 73 1.55 -10.90 1.77
N SER A 74 2.15 -10.11 0.88
CA SER A 74 3.33 -10.49 0.10
C SER A 74 4.18 -9.26 -0.25
N ALA A 75 5.49 -9.39 0.00
CA ALA A 75 6.52 -8.42 -0.35
C ALA A 75 7.70 -9.12 -1.06
N GLY A 76 8.22 -8.49 -2.10
CA GLY A 76 9.37 -8.92 -2.88
C GLY A 76 10.53 -7.91 -2.78
N ASN A 77 11.67 -8.25 -3.39
CA ASN A 77 12.87 -7.40 -3.41
C ASN A 77 13.34 -6.94 -2.01
N VAL A 78 13.14 -7.80 -1.02
CA VAL A 78 13.59 -7.61 0.36
C VAL A 78 14.68 -8.63 0.70
N VAL A 79 15.60 -8.23 1.57
CA VAL A 79 16.54 -9.07 2.31
C VAL A 79 16.26 -8.88 3.79
N LEU A 80 16.22 -9.97 4.56
CA LEU A 80 16.07 -9.89 6.00
C LEU A 80 17.42 -9.75 6.68
N ASP A 81 17.46 -8.90 7.70
CA ASP A 81 18.63 -8.69 8.55
C ASP A 81 18.35 -9.10 9.99
N GLY A 82 19.26 -9.90 10.57
CA GLY A 82 19.14 -10.43 11.91
C GLY A 82 18.16 -11.60 12.10
N GLY A 83 17.95 -11.97 13.37
CA GLY A 83 17.01 -13.01 13.77
C GLY A 83 15.64 -12.45 14.11
N ALA A 84 14.60 -13.29 14.00
CA ALA A 84 13.24 -12.91 14.36
C ALA A 84 13.11 -12.66 15.88
N SER A 85 12.41 -11.59 16.25
CA SER A 85 12.21 -11.20 17.65
C SER A 85 10.73 -10.96 17.95
N ALA A 86 10.26 -11.45 19.10
CA ALA A 86 8.93 -11.11 19.63
C ALA A 86 8.93 -9.81 20.45
N GLN A 87 10.10 -9.25 20.72
CA GLN A 87 10.26 -8.13 21.64
C GLN A 87 9.58 -6.88 21.08
N TYR A 88 8.65 -6.28 21.84
CA TYR A 88 7.89 -5.10 21.41
C TYR A 88 7.18 -5.26 20.06
N SER A 89 6.74 -6.47 19.73
CA SER A 89 5.92 -6.69 18.55
C SER A 89 4.61 -5.91 18.64
N TRP A 90 4.28 -5.18 17.58
CA TRP A 90 3.01 -4.47 17.44
C TRP A 90 1.83 -5.41 17.15
N PHE A 91 2.12 -6.64 16.70
CA PHE A 91 1.13 -7.66 16.38
C PHE A 91 1.31 -8.85 17.34
N PRO A 92 0.50 -8.96 18.40
CA PRO A 92 0.60 -10.08 19.35
C PRO A 92 0.55 -11.44 18.66
N GLY A 93 1.46 -12.33 19.03
CA GLY A 93 1.61 -13.65 18.40
C GLY A 93 2.56 -13.68 17.18
N TYR A 94 3.07 -12.53 16.74
CA TYR A 94 4.05 -12.44 15.65
C TYR A 94 5.43 -12.03 16.18
N THR A 95 6.46 -12.59 15.55
CA THR A 95 7.84 -12.07 15.62
C THR A 95 8.12 -11.18 14.42
N TRP A 96 9.04 -10.24 14.55
CA TRP A 96 9.48 -9.37 13.47
C TRP A 96 10.98 -9.55 13.20
N THR A 97 11.36 -9.40 11.94
CA THR A 97 12.74 -9.32 11.45
C THR A 97 12.89 -8.09 10.58
N ILE A 98 14.01 -7.38 10.66
CA ILE A 98 14.25 -6.16 9.86
C ILE A 98 14.23 -6.52 8.37
N ALA A 99 13.47 -5.77 7.58
CA ALA A 99 13.41 -5.90 6.12
C ALA A 99 14.14 -4.74 5.45
N LEU A 100 15.17 -5.08 4.67
CA LEU A 100 15.97 -4.15 3.88
C LEU A 100 15.65 -4.30 2.39
N CYS A 101 15.66 -3.19 1.66
CA CYS A 101 15.55 -3.22 0.20
C CYS A 101 16.76 -3.96 -0.39
N ARG A 102 16.51 -4.96 -1.23
CA ARG A 102 17.56 -5.75 -1.89
C ARG A 102 18.49 -4.90 -2.77
N SER A 103 17.98 -3.81 -3.34
CA SER A 103 18.73 -2.99 -4.31
C SER A 103 19.63 -1.95 -3.66
N CYS A 104 19.22 -1.36 -2.52
CA CYS A 104 19.93 -0.23 -1.90
C CYS A 104 20.16 -0.37 -0.39
N ALA A 105 19.78 -1.49 0.21
CA ALA A 105 19.87 -1.76 1.65
C ALA A 105 19.11 -0.79 2.57
N ALA A 106 18.29 0.11 2.03
CA ALA A 106 17.43 0.98 2.84
C ALA A 106 16.42 0.14 3.64
N HIS A 107 16.17 0.52 4.89
CA HIS A 107 15.13 -0.09 5.70
C HIS A 107 13.74 0.20 5.12
N VAL A 108 12.96 -0.86 4.87
CA VAL A 108 11.63 -0.77 4.25
C VAL A 108 10.50 -1.36 5.10
N GLY A 109 10.81 -1.96 6.26
CA GLY A 109 9.81 -2.46 7.21
C GLY A 109 10.27 -3.72 7.95
N TRP A 110 9.32 -4.61 8.22
CA TRP A 110 9.56 -5.84 8.98
C TRP A 110 8.80 -7.04 8.40
N ARG A 111 9.30 -8.26 8.62
CA ARG A 111 8.63 -9.52 8.31
C ARG A 111 8.49 -10.40 9.54
#